data_AF-A0A674J8J6-F1
#
_entry.id   AF-A0A674J8J6-F1
#
_cell.length_a   1.000
_cell.length_b   1.000
_cell.length_c   1.000
_cell.angle_alpha   90.00
_cell.angle_beta   90.00
_cell.angle_gamma   90.00
#
_symmetry.space_group_name_H-M   'P 1'
#
loop_
_entity.id
_entity.type
_entity.pdbx_description
1 polymer ?
#
loop_
_entity_poly.entity_id
_entity_poly.type
_entity_poly.pdbx_seq_one_letter_code
_entity_poly.pdbx_strand_id
1 'polypeptide(L)'
;TQAKTELSPEILLYYLACSQDVPNPFQQRLTMSQRALSSIHSQLHGLEREAIPQFPAAERNLVSVQGTLNTTESNFHQLVALLNCRGLHKDYVDAVKGLCYDGMEGLLFLLLFSLLSALAFTTAVCSLPRAWERFHSRDTAYEDAEDDDPFTPQARSPPPRSSLRLSAPPISNAPVSQYM
;
A
#
# COMPACT_ATOMS: atom_id res chain seq x y z
N THR A 1 -12.70 -8.26 7.83
CA THR A 1 -12.93 -7.48 9.07
C THR A 1 -13.46 -6.11 8.68
N GLN A 2 -14.78 -5.96 8.62
CA GLN A 2 -15.42 -4.71 8.22
C GLN A 2 -15.57 -3.84 9.47
N ALA A 3 -14.68 -2.86 9.64
CA ALA A 3 -14.86 -1.82 10.63
C ALA A 3 -16.07 -0.98 10.20
N LYS A 4 -17.25 -1.30 10.73
CA LYS A 4 -18.44 -0.47 10.59
C LYS A 4 -18.26 0.72 11.52
N THR A 5 -17.37 1.63 11.14
CA THR A 5 -17.25 2.92 11.79
C THR A 5 -18.55 3.64 11.44
N GLU A 6 -19.50 3.69 12.37
CA GLU A 6 -20.72 4.50 12.29
C GLU A 6 -20.35 5.99 12.38
N LEU A 7 -19.47 6.43 11.48
CA LEU A 7 -19.16 7.84 11.29
C LEU A 7 -20.23 8.38 10.35
N SER A 8 -20.93 9.44 10.79
CA SER A 8 -21.88 10.12 9.90
C SER A 8 -21.14 10.51 8.61
N PRO A 9 -21.70 10.19 7.42
CA PRO A 9 -21.08 10.51 6.14
C PRO A 9 -20.78 12.01 5.99
N GLU A 10 -21.54 12.85 6.68
CA GLU A 10 -21.36 14.30 6.72
C GLU A 10 -20.05 14.71 7.42
N ILE A 11 -19.71 14.03 8.52
CA ILE A 11 -18.47 14.27 9.27
C ILE A 11 -17.29 13.81 8.43
N LEU A 12 -17.41 12.66 7.77
CA LEU A 12 -16.37 12.18 6.86
C LEU A 12 -16.13 13.16 5.72
N LEU A 13 -17.21 13.66 5.10
CA LEU A 13 -17.12 14.64 4.01
C LEU A 13 -16.47 15.94 4.47
N TYR A 14 -16.77 16.42 5.68
CA TYR A 14 -16.12 17.60 6.26
C TYR A 14 -14.60 17.45 6.31
N TYR A 15 -14.09 16.29 6.75
CA TYR A 15 -12.65 16.05 6.81
C TYR A 15 -12.00 15.77 5.45
N LEU A 16 -12.69 15.07 4.54
CA LEU A 16 -12.14 14.73 3.23
C LEU A 16 -12.13 15.91 2.25
N ALA A 17 -13.20 16.70 2.21
CA ALA A 17 -13.31 17.83 1.29
C ALA A 17 -12.75 19.13 1.87
N CYS A 18 -12.88 19.35 3.19
CA CYS A 18 -12.41 20.54 3.91
C CYS A 18 -12.75 21.86 3.17
N SER A 19 -14.00 21.98 2.70
CA SER A 19 -14.50 23.18 2.01
C SER A 19 -14.80 24.31 3.01
N GLN A 20 -14.71 25.56 2.54
CA GLN A 20 -15.01 26.73 3.37
C GLN A 20 -16.51 26.89 3.64
N ASP A 21 -17.36 26.30 2.80
CA ASP A 21 -18.82 26.43 2.89
C ASP A 21 -19.43 25.51 3.96
N VAL A 22 -18.70 24.51 4.43
CA VAL A 22 -19.19 23.55 5.43
C VAL A 22 -18.66 23.95 6.82
N PRO A 23 -19.55 24.35 7.74
CA PRO A 23 -19.12 24.70 9.10
C PRO A 23 -18.67 23.45 9.87
N ASN A 24 -17.82 23.66 10.88
CA ASN A 24 -17.35 22.56 11.70
C ASN A 24 -18.53 21.91 12.45
N PRO A 25 -18.76 20.59 12.32
CA PRO A 25 -19.89 19.90 12.97
C PRO A 25 -19.83 19.96 14.51
N PHE A 26 -18.66 20.28 15.08
CA PHE A 26 -18.46 20.45 16.52
C PHE A 26 -18.56 21.90 16.97
N GLN A 27 -18.76 22.87 16.07
CA GLN A 27 -18.70 24.31 16.35
C GLN A 27 -19.65 24.74 17.47
N GLN A 28 -20.88 24.22 17.49
CA GLN A 28 -21.85 24.57 18.54
C GLN A 28 -21.32 24.16 19.92
N ARG A 29 -20.81 22.92 20.05
CA ARG A 29 -20.24 22.41 21.32
C ARG A 29 -19.00 23.19 21.73
N LEU A 30 -18.09 23.46 20.79
CA LEU A 30 -16.88 24.25 21.02
C LEU A 30 -17.20 25.68 21.49
N THR A 31 -18.24 26.29 20.91
CA THR A 31 -18.67 27.64 21.29
C THR A 31 -19.27 27.65 22.70
N MET A 32 -20.06 26.63 23.05
CA MET A 32 -20.65 26.50 24.38
C MET A 32 -19.58 26.27 25.45
N SER A 33 -18.59 25.41 25.18
CA SER A 33 -17.48 25.18 26.11
C SER A 33 -16.60 26.42 26.29
N GLN A 34 -16.29 27.14 25.21
CA GLN A 34 -15.54 28.40 25.28
C GLN A 34 -16.27 29.44 26.15
N ARG A 35 -17.59 29.57 25.97
CA ARG A 35 -18.42 30.47 26.80
C ARG A 35 -18.43 30.05 28.26
N ALA A 36 -18.52 28.75 28.55
CA ALA A 36 -18.47 28.23 29.91
C ALA A 36 -17.13 28.54 30.59
N LEU A 37 -16.00 28.29 29.91
CA LEU A 37 -14.66 28.61 30.41
C LEU A 37 -14.50 30.09 30.73
N SER A 38 -14.91 30.97 29.80
CA SER A 38 -14.86 32.42 30.00
C SER A 38 -15.72 32.88 31.18
N SER A 39 -16.92 32.31 31.32
CA SER A 39 -17.81 32.59 32.45
C SER A 39 -17.18 32.18 33.79
N ILE A 40 -16.55 31.00 33.85
CA ILE A 40 -15.91 30.53 35.09
C ILE A 40 -14.72 31.42 35.45
N HIS A 41 -13.90 31.83 34.47
CA HIS A 41 -12.83 32.80 34.71
C HIS A 41 -13.34 34.12 35.29
N SER A 42 -14.42 34.66 34.71
CA SER A 42 -15.03 35.89 35.22
C SER A 42 -15.58 35.73 36.64
N GLN A 43 -16.24 34.62 36.93
CA GLN A 43 -16.79 34.33 38.26
C GLN A 43 -15.68 34.12 39.30
N LEU A 44 -14.62 33.40 38.95
CA LEU A 44 -13.49 33.16 39.86
C LEU A 44 -12.75 34.45 40.19
N HIS A 45 -12.51 35.30 39.19
CA HIS A 45 -11.89 36.61 39.42
C HIS A 45 -12.79 37.54 40.27
N GLY A 46 -14.11 37.49 40.08
CA GLY A 46 -15.06 38.20 40.94
C GLY A 46 -15.02 37.68 42.39
N LEU A 47 -14.97 36.36 42.55
CA LEU A 47 -14.87 35.70 43.85
C LEU A 47 -13.56 36.03 44.57
N GLU A 48 -12.44 36.03 43.85
CA GLU A 48 -11.14 36.40 44.39
C GLU A 48 -11.16 37.82 44.96
N ARG A 49 -11.68 38.77 44.19
CA ARG A 49 -11.76 40.18 44.58
C ARG A 49 -12.60 40.42 45.84
N GLU A 50 -13.69 39.68 46.00
CA GLU A 50 -14.64 39.87 47.10
C GLU A 50 -14.31 39.03 48.33
N ALA A 51 -13.84 37.79 48.14
CA ALA A 51 -13.66 36.82 49.21
C ALA A 51 -12.27 36.86 49.85
N ILE A 52 -11.19 37.15 49.11
CA ILE A 52 -9.83 37.16 49.69
C ILE A 52 -9.66 38.19 50.83
N PRO A 53 -10.19 39.42 50.73
CA PRO A 53 -10.10 40.40 51.82
C PRO A 53 -10.77 39.92 53.12
N GLN A 54 -11.80 39.07 53.00
CA GLN A 54 -12.59 38.58 54.14
C GLN A 54 -12.09 37.21 54.64
N PHE A 55 -11.57 36.37 53.74
CA PHE A 55 -11.14 34.99 53.99
C PHE A 55 -9.80 34.70 53.31
N PRO A 56 -8.67 35.21 53.82
CA PRO A 56 -7.35 35.04 53.20
C PRO A 56 -6.91 33.57 53.11
N ALA A 57 -7.42 32.69 53.98
CA ALA A 57 -7.15 31.25 53.90
C ALA A 57 -7.71 30.57 52.63
N ALA A 58 -8.65 31.21 51.92
CA ALA A 58 -9.26 30.68 50.70
C ALA A 58 -8.41 30.92 49.43
N GLU A 59 -7.44 31.82 49.48
CA GLU A 59 -6.57 32.18 48.35
C GLU A 59 -5.92 30.94 47.71
N ARG A 60 -5.35 30.05 48.53
CA ARG A 60 -4.71 28.80 48.06
C ARG A 60 -5.64 27.92 47.24
N ASN A 61 -6.94 27.89 47.58
CA ASN A 61 -7.93 27.09 46.87
C ASN A 61 -8.28 27.76 45.54
N LEU A 62 -8.40 29.10 45.52
CA LEU A 62 -8.67 29.86 44.29
C LEU A 62 -7.51 29.75 43.30
N VAL A 63 -6.27 29.85 43.76
CA VAL A 63 -5.07 29.65 42.92
C VAL A 63 -5.03 28.24 42.34
N SER A 64 -5.39 27.22 43.13
CA SER A 64 -5.49 25.83 42.65
C SER A 64 -6.55 25.67 41.55
N VAL A 65 -7.72 26.27 41.72
CA VAL A 65 -8.78 26.26 40.70
C VAL A 65 -8.34 27.03 39.44
N GLN A 66 -7.69 28.18 39.60
CA GLN A 66 -7.14 28.95 38.48
C GLN A 66 -6.09 28.16 37.69
N GLY A 67 -5.23 27.40 38.36
CA GLY A 67 -4.27 26.49 37.71
C GLY A 67 -4.97 25.37 36.92
N THR A 68 -6.04 24.82 37.47
CA THR A 68 -6.87 23.81 36.79
C THR A 68 -7.58 24.39 35.56
N LEU A 69 -8.07 25.63 35.65
CA LEU A 69 -8.71 26.34 34.54
C LEU A 69 -7.73 26.63 33.41
N ASN A 70 -6.53 27.12 33.72
CA ASN A 70 -5.49 27.37 32.73
C ASN A 70 -5.09 26.08 32.00
N THR A 71 -4.98 24.97 32.72
CA THR A 71 -4.74 23.64 32.12
C THR A 71 -5.90 23.22 31.21
N THR A 72 -7.14 23.46 31.64
CA THR A 72 -8.35 23.14 30.86
C THR A 72 -8.44 23.98 29.58
N GLU A 73 -8.11 25.27 29.66
CA GLU A 73 -8.06 26.19 28.52
C GLU A 73 -7.02 25.74 27.49
N SER A 74 -5.82 25.41 27.93
CA SER A 74 -4.76 24.87 27.06
C SER A 74 -5.20 23.58 26.34
N ASN A 75 -5.74 22.61 27.09
CA ASN A 75 -6.27 21.36 26.54
C ASN A 75 -7.42 21.60 25.56
N PHE A 76 -8.27 22.59 25.84
CA PHE A 76 -9.38 22.97 24.97
C PHE A 76 -8.87 23.54 23.64
N HIS A 77 -7.86 24.42 23.67
CA HIS A 77 -7.25 24.94 22.44
C HIS A 77 -6.64 23.84 21.58
N GLN A 78 -5.95 22.88 22.20
CA GLN A 78 -5.41 21.73 21.49
C GLN A 78 -6.53 20.88 20.86
N LEU A 79 -7.62 20.64 21.60
CA LEU A 79 -8.76 19.89 21.11
C LEU A 79 -9.44 20.59 19.93
N VAL A 80 -9.61 21.92 19.98
CA VAL A 80 -10.16 22.73 18.87
C VAL A 80 -9.32 22.56 17.61
N ALA A 81 -8.00 22.55 17.74
CA ALA A 81 -7.09 22.35 16.61
C ALA A 81 -7.23 20.95 16.00
N LEU A 82 -7.35 19.91 16.83
CA LEU A 82 -7.54 18.53 16.38
C LEU A 82 -8.88 18.30 15.67
N LEU A 83 -9.92 19.03 16.09
CA LEU A 83 -11.26 18.96 15.48
C LEU A 83 -11.40 19.81 14.21
N ASN A 84 -10.31 20.42 13.73
CA ASN A 84 -10.29 21.20 12.50
C ASN A 84 -9.97 20.29 11.30
N CYS A 85 -10.67 20.44 10.18
CA CYS A 85 -10.47 19.58 9.00
C CYS A 85 -9.07 19.67 8.40
N ARG A 86 -8.38 20.81 8.56
CA ARG A 86 -7.11 21.09 7.87
C ARG A 86 -6.01 20.07 8.13
N GLY A 87 -5.86 19.61 9.39
CA GLY A 87 -4.81 18.67 9.76
C GLY A 87 -5.00 17.33 9.05
N LEU A 88 -6.16 16.71 9.27
CA LEU A 88 -6.48 15.40 8.69
C LEU A 88 -6.56 15.45 7.16
N HIS A 89 -7.13 16.52 6.60
CA HIS A 89 -7.21 16.69 5.16
C HIS A 89 -5.82 16.74 4.52
N LYS A 90 -4.87 17.44 5.15
CA LYS A 90 -3.49 17.48 4.67
C LYS A 90 -2.88 16.08 4.63
N ASP A 91 -3.01 15.33 5.72
CA ASP A 91 -2.43 13.98 5.82
C ASP A 91 -3.11 13.00 4.85
N TYR A 92 -4.43 13.13 4.64
CA TYR A 92 -5.16 12.38 3.62
C TYR A 92 -4.63 12.67 2.22
N VAL A 93 -4.52 13.96 1.86
CA VAL A 93 -4.03 14.39 0.55
C VAL A 93 -2.58 13.95 0.33
N ASP A 94 -1.73 14.04 1.35
CA ASP A 94 -0.33 13.60 1.29
C ASP A 94 -0.25 12.08 1.07
N ALA A 95 -1.06 11.30 1.79
CA ALA A 95 -1.13 9.85 1.62
C ALA A 95 -1.63 9.43 0.23
N VAL A 96 -2.69 10.08 -0.28
CA VAL A 96 -3.23 9.79 -1.63
C VAL A 96 -2.22 10.18 -2.71
N LYS A 97 -1.53 11.31 -2.55
CA LYS A 97 -0.46 11.70 -3.49
C LYS A 97 0.67 10.68 -3.47
N GLY A 98 1.14 10.25 -2.31
CA GLY A 98 2.17 9.22 -2.22
C GLY A 98 1.73 7.92 -2.91
N LEU A 99 0.50 7.46 -2.63
CA LEU A 99 -0.02 6.26 -3.27
C LEU A 99 -0.16 6.40 -4.80
N CYS A 100 -0.66 7.53 -5.28
CA CYS A 100 -0.85 7.75 -6.71
C CYS A 100 0.48 7.94 -7.43
N TYR A 101 1.29 8.90 -7.02
CA TYR A 101 2.52 9.29 -7.70
C TYR A 101 3.67 8.31 -7.45
N ASP A 102 3.93 7.94 -6.20
CA ASP A 102 5.02 6.99 -5.90
C ASP A 102 4.60 5.56 -6.27
N GLY A 103 3.32 5.22 -6.08
CA GLY A 103 2.80 3.91 -6.45
C GLY A 103 2.76 3.66 -7.97
N MET A 104 2.39 4.67 -8.77
CA MET A 104 2.38 4.51 -10.24
C MET A 104 3.79 4.30 -10.80
N GLU A 105 4.81 4.94 -10.22
CA GLU A 105 6.20 4.74 -10.58
C GLU A 105 6.66 3.31 -10.27
N GLY A 106 6.32 2.79 -9.09
CA GLY A 106 6.58 1.39 -8.73
C GLY A 106 5.92 0.39 -9.68
N LEU A 107 4.64 0.61 -10.03
CA LEU A 107 3.94 -0.24 -11.01
C LEU A 107 4.61 -0.20 -12.38
N LEU A 108 5.05 0.96 -12.84
CA LEU A 108 5.74 1.10 -14.12
C LEU A 108 7.01 0.25 -14.16
N PHE A 109 7.83 0.32 -13.10
CA PHE A 109 9.04 -0.51 -13.02
C PHE A 109 8.73 -2.01 -12.99
N LEU A 110 7.70 -2.44 -12.25
CA LEU A 110 7.29 -3.84 -12.21
C LEU A 110 6.82 -4.36 -13.57
N LEU A 111 6.06 -3.56 -14.31
CA LEU A 111 5.61 -3.92 -15.67
C LEU A 111 6.79 -4.03 -16.64
N LEU A 112 7.72 -3.08 -16.60
CA LEU A 112 8.92 -3.12 -17.43
C LEU A 112 9.76 -4.36 -17.13
N PHE A 113 9.98 -4.67 -15.86
CA PHE A 113 10.74 -5.85 -15.46
C PHE A 113 10.03 -7.15 -15.86
N SER A 114 8.70 -7.20 -15.75
CA SER A 114 7.89 -8.33 -16.22
C SER A 114 8.03 -8.53 -17.73
N LEU A 115 8.04 -7.47 -18.53
CA LEU A 115 8.23 -7.55 -19.98
C LEU A 115 9.65 -8.01 -20.32
N LEU A 116 10.67 -7.43 -19.68
CA LEU A 116 12.07 -7.80 -19.89
C LEU A 116 12.33 -9.27 -19.52
N SER A 117 11.78 -9.74 -18.40
CA SER A 117 11.90 -11.15 -17.99
C SER A 117 11.15 -12.09 -18.94
N ALA A 118 9.96 -11.74 -19.42
CA ALA A 118 9.23 -12.53 -20.42
C ALA A 118 10.00 -12.62 -21.75
N LEU A 119 10.59 -11.52 -22.21
CA LEU A 119 11.45 -11.49 -23.40
C LEU A 119 12.71 -12.34 -23.20
N ALA A 120 13.41 -12.20 -22.08
CA ALA A 120 14.59 -12.99 -21.75
C ALA A 120 14.27 -14.50 -21.64
N PHE A 121 13.12 -14.83 -21.05
CA PHE A 121 12.65 -16.21 -20.98
C PHE A 121 12.34 -16.77 -22.38
N THR A 122 11.64 -15.99 -23.21
CA THR A 122 11.30 -16.39 -24.58
C THR A 122 12.56 -16.58 -25.43
N THR A 123 13.54 -15.67 -25.32
CA THR A 123 14.82 -15.82 -26.03
C THR A 123 15.59 -17.04 -25.55
N ALA A 124 15.61 -17.33 -24.24
CA ALA A 124 16.20 -18.57 -23.70
C ALA A 124 15.50 -19.81 -24.29
N VAL A 125 14.17 -19.90 -24.20
CA VAL A 125 13.40 -21.04 -24.71
C VAL A 125 13.55 -21.21 -26.23
N CYS A 126 13.63 -20.13 -27.01
CA CYS A 126 13.79 -20.22 -28.46
C CYS A 126 15.23 -20.48 -28.92
N SER A 127 16.24 -20.20 -28.09
CA SER A 127 17.66 -20.39 -28.43
C SER A 127 18.21 -21.72 -27.93
N LEU A 128 17.73 -22.25 -26.80
CA LEU A 128 18.16 -23.53 -26.23
C LEU A 128 18.03 -24.72 -27.21
N PRO A 129 16.92 -24.91 -27.96
CA PRO A 129 16.80 -25.98 -28.96
C PRO A 129 17.79 -25.81 -30.11
N ARG A 130 17.97 -24.57 -30.60
CA ARG A 130 18.90 -24.24 -31.68
C ARG A 130 20.37 -24.42 -31.27
N ALA A 131 20.66 -24.14 -30.00
CA ALA A 131 21.97 -24.39 -29.42
C ALA A 131 22.22 -25.90 -29.31
N TRP A 132 21.23 -26.67 -28.87
CA TRP A 132 21.34 -28.13 -28.77
C TRP A 132 21.53 -28.80 -30.14
N GLU A 133 20.78 -28.38 -31.15
CA GLU A 133 20.96 -28.85 -32.53
C GLU A 133 22.36 -28.53 -33.08
N ARG A 134 22.89 -27.34 -32.78
CA ARG A 134 24.25 -26.96 -33.17
C ARG A 134 25.32 -27.74 -32.41
N PHE A 135 25.15 -28.04 -31.13
CA PHE A 135 26.08 -28.89 -30.38
C PHE A 135 26.02 -30.33 -30.88
N HIS A 136 24.84 -30.90 -31.07
CA HIS A 136 24.68 -32.26 -31.59
C HIS A 136 25.26 -32.40 -33.01
N SER A 137 24.98 -31.44 -33.91
CA SER A 137 25.60 -31.42 -35.24
C SER A 137 27.12 -31.27 -35.20
N ARG A 138 27.67 -30.60 -34.17
CA ARG A 138 29.13 -30.49 -34.00
C ARG A 138 29.70 -31.81 -33.51
N ASP A 139 29.06 -32.45 -32.53
CA ASP A 139 29.48 -33.75 -32.00
C ASP A 139 29.40 -34.84 -33.09
N THR A 140 28.32 -34.90 -33.89
CA THR A 140 28.22 -35.83 -35.03
C THR A 140 29.27 -35.56 -36.11
N ALA A 141 29.65 -34.30 -36.35
CA ALA A 141 30.72 -33.97 -37.30
C ALA A 141 32.12 -34.35 -36.77
N TYR A 142 32.31 -34.46 -35.45
CA TYR A 142 33.52 -35.02 -34.86
C TYR A 142 33.52 -36.56 -34.91
N GLU A 143 32.37 -37.21 -34.69
CA GLU A 143 32.23 -38.68 -34.85
C GLU A 143 32.47 -39.12 -36.32
N ASP A 144 31.94 -38.39 -37.30
CA ASP A 144 32.11 -38.70 -38.74
C ASP A 144 33.59 -38.52 -39.20
N ALA A 145 34.37 -37.69 -38.50
CA ALA A 145 35.80 -37.52 -38.75
C ALA A 145 36.69 -38.59 -38.10
N GLU A 146 36.18 -39.34 -37.11
CA GLU A 146 36.88 -40.50 -36.52
C GLU A 146 36.67 -41.79 -37.34
N ASP A 147 35.60 -41.89 -38.12
CA ASP A 147 35.33 -43.02 -39.04
C ASP A 147 36.19 -42.99 -40.32
N ASP A 148 36.79 -41.83 -40.66
CA ASP A 148 37.72 -41.64 -41.79
C ASP A 148 39.21 -41.76 -41.40
N ASP A 149 39.54 -42.18 -40.17
CA ASP A 149 40.93 -42.44 -39.73
C ASP A 149 41.44 -43.81 -40.26
N PRO A 150 42.50 -43.86 -41.10
CA PRO A 150 43.01 -45.11 -41.68
C PRO A 150 43.60 -46.12 -40.68
N PHE A 151 43.72 -45.78 -39.39
CA PHE A 151 44.44 -46.59 -38.39
C PHE A 151 43.56 -47.19 -37.27
N THR A 152 42.23 -47.11 -37.35
CA THR A 152 41.30 -47.67 -36.36
C THR A 152 40.98 -49.15 -36.68
N PRO A 153 41.25 -50.12 -35.77
CA PRO A 153 40.94 -51.52 -36.03
C PRO A 153 39.42 -51.78 -36.01
N GLN A 154 38.86 -52.06 -37.20
CA GLN A 154 37.45 -52.41 -37.44
C GLN A 154 36.99 -53.63 -36.61
N ALA A 155 36.39 -53.39 -35.45
CA ALA A 155 35.61 -54.39 -34.73
C ALA A 155 34.15 -54.34 -35.23
N ARG A 156 33.79 -55.34 -36.04
CA ARG A 156 32.44 -55.65 -36.55
C ARG A 156 31.28 -55.06 -35.74
N SER A 157 30.51 -54.19 -36.38
CA SER A 157 29.23 -53.68 -35.93
C SER A 157 28.12 -54.75 -35.94
N PRO A 158 27.28 -54.87 -34.88
CA PRO A 158 25.97 -55.52 -34.96
C PRO A 158 24.93 -54.59 -35.61
N PRO A 159 23.81 -55.12 -36.15
CA PRO A 159 22.88 -54.36 -36.99
C PRO A 159 22.14 -53.24 -36.23
N PRO A 160 21.64 -52.21 -36.94
CA PRO A 160 21.04 -51.05 -36.29
C PRO A 160 19.77 -51.45 -35.55
N ARG A 161 19.76 -51.23 -34.24
CA ARG A 161 18.51 -51.21 -33.46
C ARG A 161 17.72 -49.99 -33.89
N SER A 162 16.58 -50.24 -34.51
CA SER A 162 15.52 -49.28 -34.75
C SER A 162 15.25 -48.44 -33.49
N SER A 163 15.69 -47.18 -33.48
CA SER A 163 15.20 -46.21 -32.52
C SER A 163 13.71 -46.03 -32.75
N LEU A 164 12.91 -46.54 -31.81
CA LEU A 164 11.48 -46.26 -31.73
C LEU A 164 11.31 -44.73 -31.81
N ARG A 165 10.70 -44.26 -32.90
CA ARG A 165 10.05 -42.96 -32.92
C ARG A 165 8.99 -42.99 -31.82
N LEU A 166 9.21 -42.26 -30.74
CA LEU A 166 8.13 -41.91 -29.82
C LEU A 166 7.29 -40.82 -30.51
N SER A 167 6.41 -41.26 -31.40
CA SER A 167 5.34 -40.43 -31.92
C SER A 167 4.40 -40.06 -30.77
N ALA A 168 4.40 -38.78 -30.37
CA ALA A 168 3.31 -38.23 -29.58
C ALA A 168 2.00 -38.36 -30.40
N PRO A 169 0.86 -38.72 -29.78
CA PRO A 169 -0.38 -38.96 -30.51
C PRO A 169 -0.94 -37.64 -31.06
N PRO A 170 -1.67 -37.68 -32.20
CA PRO A 170 -2.35 -36.50 -32.70
C PRO A 170 -3.54 -36.15 -31.79
N ILE A 171 -3.67 -34.86 -31.48
CA ILE A 171 -4.87 -34.30 -30.84
C ILE A 171 -6.01 -34.41 -31.86
N SER A 172 -6.94 -35.33 -31.62
CA SER A 172 -8.18 -35.46 -32.38
C SER A 172 -9.12 -34.32 -31.98
N ASN A 173 -9.38 -33.40 -32.91
CA ASN A 173 -10.49 -32.46 -32.80
C ASN A 173 -11.78 -33.19 -33.20
N ALA A 174 -12.58 -33.61 -32.23
CA ALA A 174 -13.96 -34.04 -32.45
C ALA A 174 -14.93 -32.92 -32.03
N PRO A 175 -16.03 -32.69 -32.77
CA PRO A 175 -16.97 -31.62 -32.49
C PRO A 175 -17.87 -31.96 -31.29
N VAL A 176 -18.22 -30.91 -30.54
CA VAL A 176 -19.24 -30.90 -29.49
C VAL A 176 -20.59 -31.28 -30.10
N SER A 177 -21.09 -32.47 -29.78
CA SER A 177 -22.53 -32.77 -29.82
C SER A 177 -22.84 -34.00 -28.98
N GLN A 178 -23.97 -33.91 -28.26
CA GLN A 178 -24.65 -34.95 -27.49
C GLN A 178 -24.16 -35.19 -26.06
N TYR A 179 -24.61 -34.32 -25.16
CA TYR A 179 -25.27 -34.76 -23.92
C TYR A 179 -26.61 -34.03 -23.80
N MET A 180 -27.67 -34.76 -24.18
CA MET A 180 -28.93 -34.75 -23.43
C MET A 180 -28.70 -35.50 -22.12
#